data_AF-A0A8H3ADD5-F1
#
_entry.id   AF-A0A8H3ADD5-F1
#
_cell.length_a   1.000
_cell.length_b   1.000
_cell.length_c   1.000
_cell.angle_alpha   90.00
_cell.angle_beta   90.00
_cell.angle_gamma   90.00
#
_symmetry.space_group_name_H-M   'P 1'
#
loop_
_entity.id
_entity.type
_entity.pdbx_description
1 polymer ?
#
loop_
_entity_poly.entity_id
_entity_poly.type
_entity_poly.pdbx_seq_one_letter_code
_entity_poly.pdbx_strand_id
1 'polypeptide(L)'
;MDEDHYKLCTVHLRTKKILECLPSRLHLQQFLRPFGSVLALYEWCFRDGRIQDDKANNALVFFEHQRIASNLLKASANEGPASFWTTHNVIALPVQGPSHRIFFKEMIPKIEKLKLGGAEEQPSGSGEAARTTKRQYWAESFHISDSPIPRVVDTRPSKRPRNGEPEFNTNGNNPSRTSLVTPNSTSTSKSARAPSAVPESPEWMRARIMQLESDLELASAARDLAVSEQRVAVIAHQAEQQARREAMAQKSAAEAAQSRAEAEQMRLRSELENAIPPNSIPSREGENLEPQRSAENADVLERDLEETRNREHKLQLRRSHLESELESELEKASLGATPLDKANAEIDRLKSELALAQEQLGSTQRSLESLERKYSSTRRKYEISKEKLGTYKNRLENERSIVRKLQETLTPAAYKSLGATHETLGEFLSAMGLPPVDDEGNVGPKEEYD
;
A
#
# COMPACT_ATOMS: atom_id res chain seq x y z
N MET A 1 14.18 -3.00 -31.17
CA MET A 1 13.10 -2.30 -30.44
C MET A 1 12.95 -0.95 -31.09
N ASP A 2 11.76 -0.62 -31.55
CA ASP A 2 11.49 0.62 -32.28
C ASP A 2 11.62 1.85 -31.37
N GLU A 3 12.03 2.99 -31.91
CA GLU A 3 12.21 4.24 -31.15
C GLU A 3 10.90 4.69 -30.49
N ASP A 4 9.79 4.47 -31.21
CA ASP A 4 8.44 4.73 -30.74
C ASP A 4 8.09 3.90 -29.51
N HIS A 5 8.60 2.67 -29.41
CA HIS A 5 8.37 1.83 -28.24
C HIS A 5 9.05 2.42 -27.00
N TYR A 6 10.29 2.90 -27.10
CA TYR A 6 10.97 3.53 -25.97
C TYR A 6 10.27 4.81 -25.53
N LYS A 7 9.78 5.59 -26.49
CA LYS A 7 9.02 6.82 -26.22
C LYS A 7 7.71 6.54 -25.47
N LEU A 8 6.99 5.48 -25.86
CA LEU A 8 5.75 5.04 -25.20
C LEU A 8 5.99 4.46 -23.80
N CYS A 9 7.17 3.95 -23.53
CA CYS A 9 7.59 3.44 -22.22
C CYS A 9 8.25 4.52 -21.33
N THR A 10 8.41 5.75 -21.81
CA THR A 10 9.06 6.84 -21.08
C THR A 10 8.07 7.94 -20.71
N VAL A 11 8.19 8.44 -19.48
CA VAL A 11 7.36 9.54 -18.97
C VAL A 11 8.25 10.71 -18.54
N HIS A 12 7.86 11.92 -18.90
CA HIS A 12 8.50 13.16 -18.47
C HIS A 12 7.76 13.71 -17.26
N LEU A 13 8.44 13.71 -16.11
CA LEU A 13 7.99 14.37 -14.89
C LEU A 13 8.57 15.77 -14.83
N ARG A 14 7.74 16.77 -14.56
CA ARG A 14 8.20 18.15 -14.34
C ARG A 14 7.41 18.81 -13.22
N THR A 15 8.00 19.80 -12.59
CA THR A 15 7.26 20.68 -11.69
C THR A 15 6.31 21.59 -12.48
N LYS A 16 5.13 21.86 -11.92
CA LYS A 16 4.13 22.77 -12.50
C LYS A 16 4.61 24.21 -12.49
N LYS A 17 5.41 24.57 -11.48
CA LYS A 17 6.07 25.87 -11.38
C LYS A 17 7.55 25.71 -11.67
N ILE A 18 8.06 26.47 -12.64
CA ILE A 18 9.44 26.38 -13.14
C ILE A 18 10.49 26.57 -12.03
N LEU A 19 10.16 27.37 -11.01
CA LEU A 19 11.06 27.66 -9.90
C LEU A 19 11.10 26.57 -8.82
N GLU A 20 10.10 25.69 -8.79
CA GLU A 20 10.02 24.60 -7.82
C GLU A 20 10.87 23.41 -8.27
N CYS A 21 11.34 22.66 -7.29
CA CYS A 21 12.23 21.53 -7.50
C CYS A 21 11.46 20.21 -7.34
N LEU A 22 11.89 19.18 -8.05
CA LEU A 22 11.37 17.85 -7.85
C LEU A 22 11.70 17.34 -6.44
N PRO A 23 10.89 16.42 -5.90
CA PRO A 23 11.23 15.66 -4.71
C PRO A 23 12.57 14.94 -4.88
N SER A 24 13.18 14.55 -3.76
CA SER A 24 14.45 13.79 -3.83
C SER A 24 14.27 12.52 -4.65
N ARG A 25 15.34 12.08 -5.32
CA ARG A 25 15.34 10.87 -6.16
C ARG A 25 14.77 9.65 -5.45
N LEU A 26 15.11 9.47 -4.16
CA LEU A 26 14.58 8.40 -3.32
C LEU A 26 13.06 8.49 -3.16
N HIS A 27 12.55 9.69 -2.90
CA HIS A 27 11.12 9.93 -2.74
C HIS A 27 10.36 9.71 -4.05
N LEU A 28 10.96 10.12 -5.17
CA LEU A 28 10.42 9.88 -6.50
C LEU A 28 10.38 8.38 -6.81
N GLN A 29 11.44 7.62 -6.52
CA GLN A 29 11.45 6.17 -6.69
C GLN A 29 10.41 5.45 -5.81
N GLN A 30 10.26 5.87 -4.55
CA GLN A 30 9.22 5.35 -3.66
C GLN A 30 7.81 5.62 -4.21
N PHE A 31 7.58 6.81 -4.72
CA PHE A 31 6.30 7.18 -5.35
C PHE A 31 6.01 6.37 -6.62
N LEU A 32 7.04 6.08 -7.43
CA LEU A 32 6.88 5.35 -8.69
C LEU A 32 6.76 3.83 -8.51
N ARG A 33 7.22 3.28 -7.37
CA ARG A 33 7.19 1.85 -7.06
C ARG A 33 5.82 1.16 -7.25
N PRO A 34 4.67 1.75 -6.85
CA PRO A 34 3.36 1.12 -7.05
C PRO A 34 2.93 1.04 -8.53
N PHE A 35 3.52 1.83 -9.42
CA PHE A 35 3.21 1.80 -10.85
C PHE A 35 3.94 0.65 -11.55
N GLY A 36 5.16 0.32 -11.12
CA GLY A 36 5.94 -0.81 -11.64
C GLY A 36 7.46 -0.57 -11.59
N SER A 37 8.21 -1.44 -12.26
CA SER A 37 9.67 -1.40 -12.32
C SER A 37 10.17 -0.21 -13.15
N VAL A 38 10.97 0.66 -12.52
CA VAL A 38 11.68 1.76 -13.18
C VAL A 38 13.06 1.26 -13.62
N LEU A 39 13.31 1.24 -14.92
CA LEU A 39 14.56 0.76 -15.50
C LEU A 39 15.63 1.85 -15.54
N ALA A 40 15.23 3.09 -15.82
CA ALA A 40 16.14 4.23 -15.80
C ALA A 40 15.41 5.49 -15.34
N LEU A 41 16.13 6.35 -14.63
CA LEU A 41 15.65 7.63 -14.16
C LEU A 41 16.74 8.68 -14.35
N TYR A 42 16.41 9.75 -15.05
CA TYR A 42 17.33 10.82 -15.40
C TYR A 42 16.75 12.17 -14.98
N GLU A 43 17.45 12.89 -14.11
CA GLU A 43 17.01 14.17 -13.53
C GLU A 43 17.87 15.31 -14.09
N TRP A 44 17.26 16.46 -14.36
CA TRP A 44 17.97 17.67 -14.74
C TRP A 44 17.21 18.93 -14.33
N CYS A 45 17.91 20.05 -14.25
CA CYS A 45 17.30 21.36 -14.07
C CYS A 45 17.19 22.08 -15.42
N PHE A 46 16.02 22.63 -15.72
CA PHE A 46 15.75 23.46 -16.90
C PHE A 46 15.12 24.78 -16.46
N ARG A 47 15.88 25.86 -16.60
CA ARG A 47 15.48 27.23 -16.25
C ARG A 47 15.96 28.17 -17.36
N ASP A 48 15.14 29.17 -17.69
CA ASP A 48 15.46 30.20 -18.69
C ASP A 48 15.88 29.65 -20.07
N GLY A 49 15.28 28.53 -20.47
CA GLY A 49 15.55 27.90 -21.78
C GLY A 49 16.85 27.10 -21.86
N ARG A 50 17.58 26.91 -20.74
CA ARG A 50 18.84 26.17 -20.71
C ARG A 50 18.86 25.11 -19.60
N ILE A 51 19.67 24.07 -19.79
CA ILE A 51 19.95 23.08 -18.74
C ILE A 51 20.97 23.70 -17.79
N GLN A 52 20.69 23.68 -16.49
CA GLN A 52 21.53 24.24 -15.44
C GLN A 52 21.94 23.15 -14.44
N ASP A 53 23.05 23.38 -13.75
CA ASP A 53 23.54 22.51 -12.67
C ASP A 53 22.96 22.96 -11.31
N ASP A 54 21.64 22.90 -11.22
CA ASP A 54 20.87 23.25 -10.03
C ASP A 54 19.93 22.08 -9.69
N LYS A 55 19.20 22.19 -8.58
CA LYS A 55 18.26 21.18 -8.14
C LYS A 55 17.24 20.87 -9.24
N ALA A 56 17.15 19.58 -9.58
CA ALA A 56 16.36 19.12 -10.72
C ALA A 56 14.89 19.53 -10.58
N ASN A 57 14.33 20.08 -11.65
CA ASN A 57 12.90 20.40 -11.78
C ASN A 57 12.23 19.56 -12.90
N ASN A 58 13.02 18.76 -13.62
CA ASN A 58 12.57 17.83 -14.63
C ASN A 58 13.23 16.46 -14.40
N ALA A 59 12.47 15.40 -14.69
CA ALA A 59 12.96 14.04 -14.67
C ALA A 59 12.31 13.24 -15.80
N LEU A 60 13.07 12.32 -16.37
CA LEU A 60 12.56 11.34 -17.30
C LEU A 60 12.66 9.96 -16.67
N VAL A 61 11.59 9.20 -16.79
CA VAL A 61 11.45 7.89 -16.17
C VAL A 61 11.13 6.88 -17.26
N PHE A 62 11.99 5.88 -17.40
CA PHE A 62 11.80 4.78 -18.33
C PHE A 62 11.30 3.54 -17.59
N PHE A 63 10.17 3.01 -18.04
CA PHE A 63 9.53 1.82 -17.48
C PHE A 63 9.77 0.60 -18.36
N GLU A 64 9.62 -0.57 -17.75
CA GLU A 64 9.72 -1.85 -18.46
C GLU A 64 8.58 -2.06 -19.47
N HIS A 65 7.38 -1.52 -19.19
CA HIS A 65 6.20 -1.72 -20.02
C HIS A 65 5.44 -0.41 -20.26
N GLN A 66 4.93 -0.24 -21.49
CA GLN A 66 4.10 0.91 -21.91
C GLN A 66 2.85 1.08 -21.05
N ARG A 67 2.26 -0.03 -20.58
CA ARG A 67 1.06 0.01 -19.72
C ARG A 67 1.32 0.78 -18.42
N ILE A 68 2.53 0.65 -17.86
CA ILE A 68 2.94 1.35 -16.64
C ILE A 68 3.03 2.86 -16.89
N ALA A 69 3.74 3.25 -17.95
CA ALA A 69 3.83 4.66 -18.36
C ALA A 69 2.44 5.28 -18.59
N SER A 70 1.55 4.54 -19.27
CA SER A 70 0.17 4.98 -19.52
C SER A 70 -0.65 5.15 -18.24
N ASN A 71 -0.49 4.23 -17.27
CA ASN A 71 -1.17 4.32 -15.98
C ASN A 71 -0.68 5.52 -15.16
N LEU A 72 0.64 5.80 -15.20
CA LEU A 72 1.22 6.96 -14.53
C LEU A 72 0.69 8.28 -15.11
N LEU A 73 0.60 8.38 -16.44
CA LEU A 73 0.02 9.55 -17.11
C LEU A 73 -1.46 9.75 -16.72
N LYS A 74 -2.26 8.67 -16.69
CA LYS A 74 -3.66 8.72 -16.23
C LYS A 74 -3.77 9.13 -14.77
N ALA A 75 -2.89 8.61 -13.91
CA ALA A 75 -2.86 8.97 -12.49
C ALA A 75 -2.48 10.44 -12.28
N SER A 76 -1.61 10.99 -13.13
CA SER A 76 -1.29 12.42 -13.11
C SER A 76 -2.40 13.30 -13.65
N ALA A 77 -3.26 12.80 -14.54
CA ALA A 77 -4.41 13.57 -15.04
C ALA A 77 -5.54 13.63 -13.98
N ASN A 78 -5.70 12.58 -13.19
CA ASN A 78 -6.72 12.47 -12.15
C ASN A 78 -6.21 12.97 -10.79
N GLU A 79 -5.82 14.24 -10.73
CA GLU A 79 -5.24 14.84 -9.53
C GLU A 79 -6.26 15.00 -8.39
N GLY A 80 -6.12 14.20 -7.34
CA GLY A 80 -6.86 14.39 -6.09
C GLY A 80 -6.21 15.47 -5.20
N PRO A 81 -6.97 16.16 -4.33
CA PRO A 81 -6.46 17.25 -3.47
C PRO A 81 -5.38 16.83 -2.46
N ALA A 82 -5.24 15.53 -2.19
CA ALA A 82 -4.18 14.95 -1.36
C ALA A 82 -3.22 14.04 -2.16
N SER A 83 -3.19 14.19 -3.48
CA SER A 83 -2.32 13.39 -4.34
C SER A 83 -0.86 13.87 -4.27
N PHE A 84 0.06 12.97 -4.62
CA PHE A 84 1.49 13.30 -4.75
C PHE A 84 1.72 14.47 -5.72
N TRP A 85 0.96 14.49 -6.82
CA TRP A 85 1.00 15.50 -7.87
C TRP A 85 0.69 16.90 -7.34
N THR A 86 -0.35 17.02 -6.50
CA THR A 86 -0.75 18.28 -5.87
C THR A 86 0.22 18.67 -4.75
N THR A 87 0.62 17.71 -3.92
CA THR A 87 1.50 17.97 -2.76
C THR A 87 2.88 18.48 -3.17
N HIS A 88 3.44 17.91 -4.25
CA HIS A 88 4.78 18.26 -4.74
C HIS A 88 4.74 19.14 -5.99
N ASN A 89 3.56 19.60 -6.41
CA ASN A 89 3.36 20.34 -7.66
C ASN A 89 4.05 19.68 -8.87
N VAL A 90 3.99 18.36 -8.97
CA VAL A 90 4.57 17.59 -10.08
C VAL A 90 3.46 17.19 -11.05
N ILE A 91 3.79 17.17 -12.34
CA ILE A 91 2.92 16.64 -13.40
C ILE A 91 3.71 15.66 -14.26
N ALA A 92 3.05 14.59 -14.69
CA ALA A 92 3.56 13.64 -15.67
C ALA A 92 3.03 13.94 -17.06
N LEU A 93 3.93 13.95 -18.05
CA LEU A 93 3.62 14.26 -19.44
C LEU A 93 4.29 13.23 -20.37
N PRO A 94 3.69 12.97 -21.55
CA PRO A 94 4.37 12.20 -22.58
C PRO A 94 5.64 12.93 -23.04
N VAL A 95 6.66 12.19 -23.46
CA VAL A 95 7.92 12.77 -23.97
C VAL A 95 7.64 13.56 -25.26
N GLN A 96 7.64 14.88 -25.16
CA GLN A 96 7.35 15.80 -26.26
C GLN A 96 8.20 17.09 -26.14
N GLY A 97 8.44 17.76 -27.28
CA GLY A 97 9.12 19.06 -27.30
C GLY A 97 10.61 18.97 -26.88
N PRO A 98 11.12 19.91 -26.06
CA PRO A 98 12.55 19.98 -25.71
C PRO A 98 13.09 18.74 -24.99
N SER A 99 12.26 18.04 -24.21
CA SER A 99 12.67 16.80 -23.52
C SER A 99 12.92 15.64 -24.48
N HIS A 100 12.37 15.69 -25.70
CA HIS A 100 12.66 14.73 -26.76
C HIS A 100 14.15 14.72 -27.11
N ARG A 101 14.78 15.89 -27.26
CA ARG A 101 16.22 15.96 -27.60
C ARG A 101 17.09 15.33 -26.50
N ILE A 102 16.73 15.57 -25.24
CA ILE A 102 17.43 15.00 -24.08
C ILE A 102 17.21 13.49 -24.03
N PHE A 103 15.98 13.03 -24.28
CA PHE A 103 15.64 11.61 -24.34
C PHE A 103 16.52 10.85 -25.35
N PHE A 104 16.60 11.34 -26.59
CA PHE A 104 17.41 10.68 -27.63
C PHE A 104 18.92 10.76 -27.35
N LYS A 105 19.41 11.90 -26.88
CA LYS A 105 20.87 12.09 -26.72
C LYS A 105 21.43 11.40 -25.47
N GLU A 106 20.71 11.46 -24.36
CA GLU A 106 21.26 11.06 -23.04
C GLU A 106 20.69 9.74 -22.54
N MET A 107 19.43 9.43 -22.85
CA MET A 107 18.74 8.31 -22.22
C MET A 107 18.74 7.04 -23.06
N ILE A 108 18.47 7.14 -24.37
CA ILE A 108 18.53 5.97 -25.27
C ILE A 108 19.90 5.27 -25.18
N PRO A 109 21.05 5.97 -25.25
CA PRO A 109 22.35 5.32 -25.14
C PRO A 109 22.57 4.64 -23.78
N LYS A 110 22.00 5.19 -22.69
CA LYS A 110 22.07 4.56 -21.36
C LYS A 110 21.20 3.32 -21.28
N ILE A 111 20.00 3.34 -21.86
CA ILE A 111 19.09 2.19 -21.91
C ILE A 111 19.70 1.07 -22.75
N GLU A 112 20.32 1.38 -23.90
CA GLU A 112 20.99 0.40 -24.74
C GLU A 112 22.18 -0.23 -24.04
N LYS A 113 23.02 0.56 -23.34
CA LYS A 113 24.12 0.03 -22.53
C LYS A 113 23.64 -0.91 -21.42
N LEU A 114 22.52 -0.58 -20.75
CA LEU A 114 21.93 -1.44 -19.73
C LEU A 114 21.42 -2.76 -20.30
N LYS A 115 20.98 -2.78 -21.57
CA LYS A 115 20.56 -4.02 -22.26
C LYS A 115 21.74 -4.86 -22.74
N LEU A 116 22.79 -4.23 -23.27
CA LEU A 116 23.98 -4.95 -23.75
C LEU A 116 24.86 -5.48 -22.61
N GLY A 117 24.84 -4.86 -21.43
CA GLY A 117 25.65 -5.28 -20.27
C GLY A 117 25.20 -6.57 -19.56
N GLY A 118 24.22 -7.29 -20.10
CA GLY A 118 23.70 -8.55 -19.54
C GLY A 118 24.33 -9.83 -20.12
N ALA A 119 25.30 -9.75 -21.03
CA ALA A 119 25.98 -10.89 -21.61
C ALA A 119 27.51 -10.78 -21.43
N GLU A 120 28.04 -11.73 -20.65
CA GLU A 120 29.44 -12.17 -20.54
C GLU A 120 30.56 -11.20 -20.93
N GLU A 121 31.29 -10.72 -19.91
CA GLU A 121 32.69 -10.33 -20.08
C GLU A 121 33.53 -11.57 -20.42
N GLN A 122 34.20 -11.57 -21.57
CA GLN A 122 35.50 -12.23 -21.71
C GLN A 122 36.54 -11.30 -22.37
N PRO A 123 37.82 -11.44 -22.00
CA PRO A 123 38.85 -10.45 -22.24
C PRO A 123 39.72 -10.81 -23.45
N SER A 124 40.06 -9.81 -24.27
CA SER A 124 41.30 -9.83 -25.08
C SER A 124 41.67 -8.40 -25.46
N GLY A 125 42.94 -8.06 -25.23
CA GLY A 125 43.45 -6.71 -25.19
C GLY A 125 44.21 -6.25 -26.45
N SER A 126 45.03 -5.21 -26.22
CA SER A 126 45.90 -4.45 -27.13
C SER A 126 45.18 -3.28 -27.84
N GLY A 127 45.52 -2.00 -27.68
CA GLY A 127 46.65 -1.33 -27.04
C GLY A 127 46.35 0.18 -26.80
N GLU A 128 47.23 0.81 -26.03
CA GLU A 128 47.37 2.20 -25.53
C GLU A 128 46.86 3.35 -26.43
N ALA A 129 46.47 4.56 -25.97
CA ALA A 129 46.39 5.19 -24.66
C ALA A 129 45.48 6.44 -24.74
N ALA A 130 44.67 6.71 -23.70
CA ALA A 130 44.47 8.04 -23.09
C ALA A 130 43.43 7.98 -21.96
N ARG A 131 43.94 7.90 -20.73
CA ARG A 131 43.39 8.43 -19.46
C ARG A 131 41.86 8.51 -19.31
N THR A 132 41.30 7.54 -18.59
CA THR A 132 40.53 7.76 -17.34
C THR A 132 40.05 6.41 -16.81
N THR A 133 40.60 5.94 -15.68
CA THR A 133 39.92 4.92 -14.88
C THR A 133 40.46 4.85 -13.46
N LYS A 134 39.56 4.98 -12.50
CA LYS A 134 39.31 3.95 -11.47
C LYS A 134 37.97 4.28 -10.80
N ARG A 135 36.87 3.65 -11.24
CA ARG A 135 36.36 2.32 -10.82
C ARG A 135 35.93 2.36 -9.35
N GLN A 136 34.66 2.66 -9.10
CA GLN A 136 34.03 2.47 -7.80
C GLN A 136 33.04 1.31 -7.89
N TYR A 137 33.44 0.21 -7.26
CA TYR A 137 32.58 -0.82 -6.71
C TYR A 137 31.64 -0.15 -5.69
N TRP A 138 30.33 -0.39 -5.79
CA TRP A 138 29.38 0.10 -4.78
C TRP A 138 29.31 -0.91 -3.62
N ALA A 139 30.22 -0.74 -2.66
CA ALA A 139 30.09 -1.21 -1.29
C ALA A 139 30.53 -0.08 -0.35
N GLU A 140 29.58 0.40 0.45
CA GLU A 140 29.68 1.18 1.70
C GLU A 140 30.60 2.43 1.80
N SER A 141 30.02 3.57 2.20
CA SER A 141 30.33 4.26 3.47
C SER A 141 29.75 5.68 3.49
N PHE A 142 29.06 6.00 4.58
CA PHE A 142 28.45 7.30 4.85
C PHE A 142 29.50 8.24 5.47
N HIS A 143 29.62 9.46 4.91
CA HIS A 143 30.20 10.59 5.63
C HIS A 143 29.08 11.54 6.04
N ILE A 144 28.88 11.65 7.35
CA ILE A 144 28.07 12.66 8.01
C ILE A 144 28.81 13.98 7.85
N SER A 145 28.13 14.97 7.24
CA SER A 145 28.52 16.39 7.29
C SER A 145 27.50 17.11 8.15
N ASP A 146 27.99 17.65 9.25
CA ASP A 146 27.29 18.51 10.20
C ASP A 146 26.80 19.80 9.53
N SER A 147 25.50 20.08 9.64
CA SER A 147 24.92 21.43 9.58
C SER A 147 23.45 21.44 10.03
N PRO A 148 22.93 22.58 10.52
CA PRO A 148 22.16 22.62 11.75
C PRO A 148 20.64 22.51 11.58
N ILE A 149 20.02 21.88 12.57
CA ILE A 149 18.58 21.71 12.77
C ILE A 149 17.91 23.10 12.96
N PRO A 150 16.88 23.47 12.17
CA PRO A 150 15.98 24.54 12.55
C PRO A 150 14.97 24.03 13.58
N ARG A 151 14.96 24.66 14.76
CA ARG A 151 13.94 24.48 15.80
C ARG A 151 12.57 24.85 15.24
N VAL A 152 11.67 23.88 15.14
CA VAL A 152 10.23 24.15 14.94
C VAL A 152 9.60 24.33 16.32
N VAL A 153 9.13 25.55 16.54
CA VAL A 153 8.32 25.99 17.68
C VAL A 153 6.96 25.29 17.60
N ASP A 154 6.66 24.48 18.60
CA ASP A 154 5.40 23.75 18.74
C ASP A 154 4.38 24.67 19.43
N THR A 155 3.42 25.22 18.67
CA THR A 155 2.26 25.94 19.21
C THR A 155 1.00 25.11 19.01
N ARG A 156 0.70 24.23 19.97
CA ARG A 156 -0.63 23.63 20.13
C ARG A 156 -1.42 24.39 21.18
N PRO A 157 -2.68 24.78 20.88
CA PRO A 157 -3.70 24.89 21.90
C PRO A 157 -4.84 23.93 21.58
N SER A 158 -5.18 23.01 22.48
CA SER A 158 -6.53 22.42 22.52
C SER A 158 -6.84 21.74 23.85
N LYS A 159 -7.60 22.50 24.63
CA LYS A 159 -8.66 22.16 25.58
C LYS A 159 -9.03 20.67 25.70
N ARG A 160 -8.98 20.21 26.94
CA ARG A 160 -9.54 18.98 27.51
C ARG A 160 -11.07 19.12 27.67
N PRO A 161 -11.89 18.13 27.27
CA PRO A 161 -13.18 17.90 27.90
C PRO A 161 -13.09 16.75 28.90
N ARG A 162 -13.67 17.00 30.07
CA ARG A 162 -13.75 16.16 31.26
C ARG A 162 -15.10 15.46 31.24
N ASN A 163 -15.11 14.13 31.14
CA ASN A 163 -16.21 13.22 31.51
C ASN A 163 -15.50 12.08 32.25
N GLY A 164 -15.87 11.64 33.45
CA GLY A 164 -17.18 11.48 34.07
C GLY A 164 -17.19 10.02 34.55
N GLU A 165 -16.96 9.80 35.85
CA GLU A 165 -17.08 8.48 36.49
C GLU A 165 -18.51 7.94 36.34
N PRO A 166 -18.67 6.61 36.46
CA PRO A 166 -19.27 6.16 37.71
C PRO A 166 -18.62 4.93 38.33
N GLU A 167 -18.68 4.94 39.65
CA GLU A 167 -18.39 3.89 40.61
C GLU A 167 -19.16 2.59 40.31
N PHE A 168 -18.51 1.45 40.48
CA PHE A 168 -19.16 0.23 40.98
C PHE A 168 -18.17 -0.56 41.84
N ASN A 169 -18.45 -0.53 43.15
CA ASN A 169 -17.90 -1.45 44.14
C ASN A 169 -18.54 -2.83 43.97
N THR A 170 -17.74 -3.91 43.99
CA THR A 170 -18.04 -5.12 44.78
C THR A 170 -16.82 -6.02 44.94
N ASN A 171 -16.35 -6.07 46.18
CA ASN A 171 -15.71 -7.15 46.95
C ASN A 171 -15.40 -8.52 46.30
N GLY A 172 -14.25 -9.08 46.68
CA GLY A 172 -14.23 -10.43 47.26
C GLY A 172 -13.09 -11.37 46.86
N ASN A 173 -12.15 -11.54 47.79
CA ASN A 173 -11.47 -12.81 48.15
C ASN A 173 -10.35 -13.40 47.27
N ASN A 174 -9.11 -13.21 47.74
CA ASN A 174 -8.03 -14.20 47.77
C ASN A 174 -8.10 -14.96 49.12
N PRO A 175 -7.27 -16.00 49.45
CA PRO A 175 -6.15 -16.62 48.72
C PRO A 175 -6.13 -18.18 48.78
N SER A 176 -5.19 -18.82 48.07
CA SER A 176 -4.51 -20.03 48.61
C SER A 176 -3.09 -20.18 48.05
N ARG A 177 -2.16 -20.39 48.98
CA ARG A 177 -0.73 -20.69 48.83
C ARG A 177 -0.53 -22.20 48.79
N THR A 178 0.47 -22.65 48.05
CA THR A 178 1.29 -23.87 48.27
C THR A 178 2.62 -23.60 47.57
N SER A 179 3.66 -23.08 48.23
CA SER A 179 4.64 -23.73 49.12
C SER A 179 5.60 -24.71 48.45
N LEU A 180 6.87 -24.28 48.39
CA LEU A 180 8.14 -25.01 48.55
C LEU A 180 8.32 -26.34 47.80
N VAL A 181 9.38 -26.42 46.97
CA VAL A 181 10.53 -27.33 47.21
C VAL A 181 11.76 -26.75 46.51
N THR A 182 12.75 -26.35 47.31
CA THR A 182 14.16 -26.23 46.93
C THR A 182 14.80 -27.62 47.00
N PRO A 183 15.81 -27.91 46.16
CA PRO A 183 17.00 -28.50 46.76
C PRO A 183 18.28 -27.81 46.31
N ASN A 184 19.13 -27.60 47.31
CA ASN A 184 20.54 -27.28 47.21
C ASN A 184 21.30 -28.42 46.50
N SER A 185 22.19 -28.08 45.58
CA SER A 185 23.37 -28.90 45.29
C SER A 185 24.53 -28.01 44.82
N THR A 186 25.43 -27.77 45.76
CA THR A 186 26.89 -27.81 45.63
C THR A 186 27.53 -27.23 44.37
N SER A 187 28.20 -26.10 44.61
CA SER A 187 29.33 -25.60 43.84
C SER A 187 30.38 -26.68 43.60
N THR A 188 30.71 -26.91 42.32
CA THR A 188 32.08 -27.18 41.89
C THR A 188 32.45 -26.12 40.88
N SER A 189 33.03 -25.04 41.39
CA SER A 189 33.71 -24.01 40.63
C SER A 189 34.93 -24.62 39.92
N LYS A 190 34.78 -25.03 38.67
CA LYS A 190 35.92 -25.02 37.73
C LYS A 190 36.02 -23.61 37.17
N SER A 191 36.93 -22.86 37.79
CA SER A 191 37.48 -21.60 37.33
C SER A 191 37.94 -21.72 35.87
N ALA A 192 37.07 -21.32 34.93
CA ALA A 192 37.50 -20.90 33.61
C ALA A 192 37.79 -19.39 33.70
N ARG A 193 39.05 -19.09 33.97
CA ARG A 193 39.65 -17.76 33.85
C ARG A 193 39.53 -17.34 32.38
N ALA A 194 38.56 -16.49 32.07
CA ALA A 194 38.55 -15.77 30.79
C ALA A 194 39.36 -14.47 30.98
N PRO A 195 40.26 -14.15 30.05
CA PRO A 195 41.10 -12.97 30.14
C PRO A 195 40.23 -11.72 30.01
N SER A 196 40.55 -10.71 30.83
CA SER A 196 40.11 -9.33 30.66
C SER A 196 40.65 -8.82 29.33
N ALA A 197 39.90 -9.03 28.25
CA ALA A 197 40.11 -8.36 26.98
C ALA A 197 38.94 -7.40 26.78
N VAL A 198 39.27 -6.11 26.75
CA VAL A 198 38.45 -5.09 26.10
C VAL A 198 38.08 -5.65 24.72
N PRO A 199 36.81 -5.61 24.27
CA PRO A 199 36.49 -6.07 22.94
C PRO A 199 37.10 -5.08 21.93
N GLU A 200 38.33 -5.36 21.51
CA GLU A 200 39.15 -4.61 20.55
C GLU A 200 38.62 -4.70 19.10
N SER A 201 37.34 -5.06 18.90
CA SER A 201 36.77 -5.24 17.57
C SER A 201 35.53 -4.36 17.34
N PRO A 202 35.51 -3.51 16.29
CA PRO A 202 34.37 -2.66 15.93
C PRO A 202 33.12 -3.44 15.46
N GLU A 203 33.17 -4.77 15.46
CA GLU A 203 32.09 -5.65 15.01
C GLU A 203 30.83 -5.56 15.87
N TRP A 204 30.93 -5.29 17.17
CA TRP A 204 29.75 -5.16 18.03
C TRP A 204 28.92 -3.91 17.67
N MET A 205 29.58 -2.81 17.28
CA MET A 205 28.91 -1.61 16.80
C MET A 205 28.23 -1.85 15.46
N ARG A 206 28.90 -2.56 14.55
CA ARG A 206 28.31 -2.95 13.25
C ARG A 206 27.08 -3.84 13.42
N ALA A 207 27.14 -4.84 14.31
CA ALA A 207 25.99 -5.68 14.62
C ALA A 207 24.84 -4.87 15.24
N ARG A 208 25.15 -3.88 16.09
CA ARG A 208 24.14 -3.00 16.69
C ARG A 208 23.49 -2.06 15.68
N ILE A 209 24.27 -1.49 14.75
CA ILE A 209 23.76 -0.65 13.66
C ILE A 209 22.81 -1.46 12.78
N MET A 210 23.24 -2.65 12.35
CA MET A 210 22.42 -3.56 11.53
C MET A 210 21.10 -3.93 12.23
N GLN A 211 21.13 -4.17 13.54
CA GLN A 211 19.89 -4.42 14.30
C GLN A 211 18.96 -3.20 14.31
N LEU A 212 19.49 -1.99 14.52
CA LEU A 212 18.70 -0.76 14.54
C LEU A 212 18.12 -0.43 13.16
N GLU A 213 18.88 -0.69 12.09
CA GLU A 213 18.40 -0.55 10.71
C GLU A 213 17.25 -1.52 10.44
N SER A 214 17.38 -2.78 10.86
CA SER A 214 16.30 -3.76 10.74
C SER A 214 15.05 -3.38 11.55
N ASP A 215 15.22 -2.87 12.77
CA ASP A 215 14.11 -2.41 13.61
C ASP A 215 13.41 -1.19 12.98
N LEU A 216 14.18 -0.27 12.36
CA LEU A 216 13.65 0.90 11.65
C LEU A 216 12.87 0.50 10.40
N GLU A 217 13.38 -0.46 9.62
CA GLU A 217 12.68 -1.01 8.46
C GLU A 217 11.38 -1.70 8.87
N LEU A 218 11.39 -2.49 9.95
CA LEU A 218 10.19 -3.13 10.47
C LEU A 218 9.14 -2.11 10.94
N ALA A 219 9.57 -1.07 11.66
CA ALA A 219 8.68 0.00 12.11
C ALA A 219 8.10 0.78 10.92
N SER A 220 8.91 1.04 9.89
CA SER A 220 8.48 1.69 8.66
C SER A 220 7.44 0.85 7.92
N ALA A 221 7.66 -0.46 7.80
CA ALA A 221 6.71 -1.38 7.18
C ALA A 221 5.39 -1.47 7.96
N ALA A 222 5.45 -1.52 9.30
CA ALA A 222 4.25 -1.53 10.14
C ALA A 222 3.42 -0.24 9.98
N ARG A 223 4.08 0.91 9.91
CA ARG A 223 3.43 2.20 9.66
C ARG A 223 2.79 2.23 8.27
N ASP A 224 3.48 1.75 7.24
CA ASP A 224 2.96 1.72 5.87
C ASP A 224 1.74 0.79 5.75
N LEU A 225 1.72 -0.33 6.49
CA LEU A 225 0.56 -1.21 6.61
C LEU A 225 -0.62 -0.49 7.30
N ALA A 226 -0.38 0.19 8.42
CA ALA A 226 -1.43 0.93 9.13
C ALA A 226 -2.03 2.05 8.26
N VAL A 227 -1.21 2.75 7.46
CA VAL A 227 -1.69 3.76 6.51
C VAL A 227 -2.52 3.12 5.39
N SER A 228 -2.13 1.93 4.90
CA SER A 228 -2.90 1.25 3.86
C SER A 228 -4.24 0.73 4.37
N GLU A 229 -4.30 0.16 5.58
CA GLU A 229 -5.54 -0.24 6.25
C GLU A 229 -6.49 0.95 6.43
N GLN A 230 -5.97 2.09 6.89
CA GLN A 230 -6.78 3.30 7.05
C GLN A 230 -7.36 3.79 5.71
N ARG A 231 -6.58 3.72 4.62
CA ARG A 231 -7.08 4.07 3.28
C ARG A 231 -8.18 3.12 2.80
N VAL A 232 -8.02 1.81 3.03
CA VAL A 232 -9.05 0.82 2.68
C VAL A 232 -10.34 1.09 3.46
N ALA A 233 -10.25 1.41 4.75
CA ALA A 233 -11.42 1.74 5.57
C ALA A 233 -12.16 2.99 5.05
N VAL A 234 -11.42 4.04 4.64
CA VAL A 234 -12.03 5.25 4.07
C VAL A 234 -12.73 4.93 2.74
N ILE A 235 -12.09 4.18 1.85
CA ILE A 235 -12.66 3.79 0.55
C ILE A 235 -13.91 2.92 0.76
N ALA A 236 -13.85 1.94 1.65
CA ALA A 236 -14.97 1.06 1.97
C ALA A 236 -16.18 1.85 2.50
N HIS A 237 -15.93 2.79 3.43
CA HIS A 237 -16.99 3.62 3.97
C HIS A 237 -17.61 4.53 2.90
N GLN A 238 -16.80 5.10 2.02
CA GLN A 238 -17.29 5.92 0.90
C GLN A 238 -18.13 5.09 -0.08
N ALA A 239 -17.68 3.89 -0.43
CA ALA A 239 -18.41 2.97 -1.31
C ALA A 239 -19.75 2.55 -0.68
N GLU A 240 -19.77 2.28 0.62
CA GLU A 240 -20.98 1.95 1.37
C GLU A 240 -21.98 3.12 1.38
N GLN A 241 -21.51 4.35 1.60
CA GLN A 241 -22.36 5.54 1.52
C GLN A 241 -22.92 5.75 0.12
N GLN A 242 -22.12 5.51 -0.92
CA GLN A 242 -22.56 5.63 -2.30
C GLN A 242 -23.63 4.57 -2.63
N ALA A 243 -23.39 3.31 -2.28
CA ALA A 243 -24.36 2.23 -2.46
C ALA A 243 -25.69 2.52 -1.76
N ARG A 244 -25.65 3.11 -0.54
CA ARG A 244 -26.88 3.55 0.16
C ARG A 244 -27.64 4.64 -0.60
N ARG A 245 -26.95 5.62 -1.18
CA ARG A 245 -27.59 6.68 -1.96
C ARG A 245 -28.21 6.12 -3.25
N GLU A 246 -27.50 5.24 -3.93
CA GLU A 246 -27.99 4.58 -5.15
C GLU A 246 -29.20 3.69 -4.86
N ALA A 247 -29.18 2.92 -3.77
CA ALA A 247 -30.33 2.11 -3.34
C ALA A 247 -31.55 2.98 -3.00
N MET A 248 -31.36 4.12 -2.32
CA MET A 248 -32.44 5.08 -2.06
C MET A 248 -33.01 5.70 -3.34
N ALA A 249 -32.14 6.05 -4.30
CA ALA A 249 -32.55 6.58 -5.59
C ALA A 249 -33.33 5.54 -6.42
N GLN A 250 -32.87 4.29 -6.46
CA GLN A 250 -33.56 3.20 -7.13
C GLN A 250 -34.92 2.92 -6.49
N LYS A 251 -34.99 2.92 -5.14
CA LYS A 251 -36.26 2.76 -4.43
C LYS A 251 -37.25 3.88 -4.78
N SER A 252 -36.80 5.13 -4.77
CA SER A 252 -37.64 6.27 -5.15
C SER A 252 -38.10 6.20 -6.61
N ALA A 253 -37.23 5.76 -7.53
CA ALA A 253 -37.58 5.56 -8.93
C ALA A 253 -38.63 4.45 -9.12
N ALA A 254 -38.47 3.33 -8.40
CA ALA A 254 -39.43 2.22 -8.42
C ALA A 254 -40.81 2.65 -7.86
N GLU A 255 -40.82 3.41 -6.77
CA GLU A 255 -42.05 3.94 -6.18
C GLU A 255 -42.76 4.94 -7.13
N ALA A 256 -42.00 5.80 -7.81
CA ALA A 256 -42.56 6.69 -8.82
C ALA A 256 -43.13 5.93 -10.03
N ALA A 257 -42.48 4.83 -10.45
CA ALA A 257 -43.00 3.98 -11.53
C ALA A 257 -44.28 3.26 -11.10
N GLN A 258 -44.34 2.76 -9.86
CA GLN A 258 -45.55 2.14 -9.32
C GLN A 258 -46.71 3.14 -9.27
N SER A 259 -46.46 4.36 -8.79
CA SER A 259 -47.49 5.40 -8.70
C SER A 259 -48.04 5.80 -10.09
N ARG A 260 -47.19 5.81 -11.13
CA ARG A 260 -47.63 6.00 -12.53
C ARG A 260 -48.49 4.83 -13.01
N ALA A 261 -48.08 3.60 -12.75
CA ALA A 261 -48.85 2.41 -13.12
C ALA A 261 -50.23 2.38 -12.43
N GLU A 262 -50.30 2.77 -11.15
CA GLU A 262 -51.57 2.89 -10.42
C GLU A 262 -52.48 3.97 -11.02
N ALA A 263 -51.91 5.12 -11.41
CA ALA A 263 -52.66 6.19 -12.07
C ALA A 263 -53.22 5.73 -13.44
N GLU A 264 -52.43 5.01 -14.24
CA GLU A 264 -52.88 4.43 -15.50
C GLU A 264 -53.96 3.36 -15.29
N GLN A 265 -53.82 2.51 -14.27
CA GLN A 265 -54.84 1.52 -13.94
C GLN A 265 -56.17 2.17 -13.56
N MET A 266 -56.13 3.24 -12.75
CA MET A 266 -57.33 4.02 -12.39
C MET A 266 -57.96 4.67 -13.63
N ARG A 267 -57.14 5.18 -14.56
CA ARG A 267 -57.61 5.73 -15.85
C ARG A 267 -58.31 4.67 -16.70
N LEU A 268 -57.70 3.49 -16.86
CA LEU A 268 -58.29 2.40 -17.65
C LEU A 268 -59.56 1.84 -17.02
N ARG A 269 -59.63 1.76 -15.69
CA ARG A 269 -60.85 1.35 -14.97
C ARG A 269 -62.00 2.33 -15.20
N SER A 270 -61.73 3.62 -15.13
CA SER A 270 -62.75 4.65 -15.40
C SER A 270 -63.14 4.69 -16.88
N GLU A 271 -62.22 4.43 -17.80
CA GLU A 271 -62.50 4.29 -19.24
C GLU A 271 -63.38 3.06 -19.53
N LEU A 272 -63.13 1.92 -18.88
CA LEU A 272 -63.96 0.71 -18.97
C LEU A 272 -65.37 0.92 -18.40
N GLU A 273 -65.47 1.57 -17.23
CA GLU A 273 -66.76 1.87 -16.59
C GLU A 273 -67.64 2.78 -17.47
N ASN A 274 -67.02 3.74 -18.18
CA ASN A 274 -67.71 4.59 -19.16
C ASN A 274 -68.05 3.86 -20.47
N ALA A 275 -67.34 2.78 -20.81
CA ALA A 275 -67.53 2.02 -22.05
C ALA A 275 -68.55 0.87 -21.92
N ILE A 276 -69.09 0.61 -20.72
CA ILE A 276 -70.16 -0.38 -20.50
C ILE A 276 -71.51 0.36 -20.58
N PRO A 277 -72.23 0.32 -21.72
CA PRO A 277 -73.58 0.88 -21.79
C PRO A 277 -74.56 0.02 -20.96
N PRO A 278 -75.51 0.63 -20.24
CA PRO A 278 -76.63 -0.10 -19.67
C PRO A 278 -77.63 -0.43 -20.79
N ASN A 279 -77.91 -1.72 -20.95
CA ASN A 279 -78.98 -2.32 -21.77
C ASN A 279 -78.72 -2.49 -23.27
N SER A 280 -78.31 -3.69 -23.66
CA SER A 280 -78.73 -4.32 -24.91
C SER A 280 -79.48 -5.63 -24.59
N ILE A 281 -80.82 -5.55 -24.66
CA ILE A 281 -81.71 -6.70 -24.73
C ILE A 281 -81.52 -7.31 -26.14
N PRO A 282 -81.27 -8.62 -26.27
CA PRO A 282 -81.26 -9.26 -27.58
C PRO A 282 -82.70 -9.66 -27.93
N SER A 283 -83.34 -8.91 -28.84
CA SER A 283 -84.61 -9.34 -29.42
C SER A 283 -84.33 -10.32 -30.56
N ARG A 284 -84.96 -11.48 -30.46
CA ARG A 284 -84.86 -12.68 -31.29
C ARG A 284 -86.20 -12.88 -31.98
N GLU A 285 -86.21 -13.03 -33.29
CA GLU A 285 -87.28 -13.56 -34.17
C GLU A 285 -86.68 -13.54 -35.60
N GLY A 286 -86.59 -14.59 -36.42
CA GLY A 286 -87.41 -15.80 -36.62
C GLY A 286 -88.76 -15.40 -37.23
N GLU A 287 -89.22 -15.75 -38.42
CA GLU A 287 -88.88 -16.80 -39.39
C GLU A 287 -89.73 -16.57 -40.67
N ASN A 288 -89.30 -17.15 -41.80
CA ASN A 288 -90.08 -17.61 -42.98
C ASN A 288 -90.78 -16.61 -43.95
N LEU A 289 -90.52 -16.78 -45.25
CA LEU A 289 -91.50 -17.17 -46.28
C LEU A 289 -90.82 -17.48 -47.63
N GLU A 290 -91.22 -18.61 -48.21
CA GLU A 290 -90.81 -19.17 -49.51
C GLU A 290 -91.73 -18.63 -50.66
N PRO A 291 -91.67 -19.09 -51.92
CA PRO A 291 -90.92 -18.51 -53.04
C PRO A 291 -91.82 -18.04 -54.20
N GLN A 292 -91.44 -16.99 -54.94
CA GLN A 292 -91.79 -16.83 -56.37
C GLN A 292 -91.27 -15.51 -56.94
N ARG A 293 -90.32 -15.58 -57.89
CA ARG A 293 -90.36 -14.96 -59.24
C ARG A 293 -88.97 -14.95 -59.85
N SER A 294 -88.79 -15.87 -60.79
CA SER A 294 -87.66 -16.03 -61.69
C SER A 294 -87.56 -14.84 -62.66
N ALA A 295 -86.80 -13.81 -62.27
CA ALA A 295 -86.05 -12.89 -63.15
C ALA A 295 -85.15 -11.96 -62.31
N GLU A 296 -85.61 -11.53 -61.11
CA GLU A 296 -84.84 -10.68 -60.18
C GLU A 296 -83.81 -11.47 -59.33
N ASN A 297 -83.96 -12.80 -59.25
CA ASN A 297 -83.05 -13.67 -58.50
C ASN A 297 -81.66 -13.78 -59.14
N ALA A 298 -81.51 -13.54 -60.44
CA ALA A 298 -80.21 -13.61 -61.11
C ALA A 298 -79.30 -12.46 -60.67
N ASP A 299 -79.83 -11.22 -60.65
CA ASP A 299 -79.08 -10.03 -60.24
C ASP A 299 -78.76 -10.03 -58.73
N VAL A 300 -79.65 -10.58 -57.89
CA VAL A 300 -79.40 -10.75 -56.45
C VAL A 300 -78.34 -11.82 -56.20
N LEU A 301 -78.40 -12.95 -56.92
CA LEU A 301 -77.38 -13.99 -56.84
C LEU A 301 -76.03 -13.53 -57.38
N GLU A 302 -75.99 -12.71 -58.43
CA GLU A 302 -74.75 -12.14 -58.96
C GLU A 302 -74.11 -11.16 -57.97
N ARG A 303 -74.94 -10.33 -57.30
CA ARG A 303 -74.48 -9.44 -56.23
C ARG A 303 -74.00 -10.21 -54.99
N ASP A 304 -74.68 -11.29 -54.61
CA ASP A 304 -74.26 -12.17 -53.51
C ASP A 304 -72.98 -12.94 -53.85
N LEU A 305 -72.80 -13.36 -55.10
CA LEU A 305 -71.56 -13.98 -55.57
C LEU A 305 -70.39 -12.99 -55.54
N GLU A 306 -70.61 -11.73 -55.92
CA GLU A 306 -69.58 -10.69 -55.84
C GLU A 306 -69.27 -10.32 -54.38
N GLU A 307 -70.26 -10.30 -53.49
CA GLU A 307 -70.04 -10.04 -52.06
C GLU A 307 -69.30 -11.21 -51.39
N THR A 308 -69.65 -12.45 -51.71
CA THR A 308 -68.94 -13.64 -51.20
C THR A 308 -67.50 -13.68 -51.70
N ARG A 309 -67.24 -13.33 -52.96
CA ARG A 309 -65.89 -13.19 -53.51
C ARG A 309 -65.07 -12.11 -52.80
N ASN A 310 -65.68 -10.96 -52.50
CA ASN A 310 -65.02 -9.89 -51.76
C ASN A 310 -64.75 -10.29 -50.29
N ARG A 311 -65.65 -11.04 -49.66
CA ARG A 311 -65.43 -11.61 -48.32
C ARG A 311 -64.30 -12.63 -48.32
N GLU A 312 -64.21 -13.47 -49.35
CA GLU A 312 -63.14 -14.45 -49.52
C GLU A 312 -61.78 -13.77 -49.69
N HIS A 313 -61.67 -12.75 -50.55
CA HIS A 313 -60.43 -11.97 -50.69
C HIS A 313 -59.99 -11.32 -49.37
N LYS A 314 -60.94 -10.79 -48.58
CA LYS A 314 -60.66 -10.19 -47.27
C LYS A 314 -60.18 -11.23 -46.25
N LEU A 315 -60.75 -12.43 -46.28
CA LEU A 315 -60.32 -13.55 -45.44
C LEU A 315 -58.95 -14.07 -45.85
N GLN A 316 -58.67 -14.12 -47.16
CA GLN A 316 -57.38 -14.53 -47.69
C GLN A 316 -56.27 -13.54 -47.28
N LEU A 317 -56.55 -12.24 -47.31
CA LEU A 317 -55.61 -11.21 -46.85
C LEU A 317 -55.33 -11.31 -45.33
N ARG A 318 -56.37 -11.59 -44.53
CA ARG A 318 -56.20 -11.84 -43.09
C ARG A 318 -55.39 -13.11 -42.84
N ARG A 319 -55.63 -14.15 -43.62
CA ARG A 319 -54.91 -15.42 -43.51
C ARG A 319 -53.43 -15.23 -43.84
N SER A 320 -53.10 -14.53 -44.92
CA SER A 320 -51.70 -14.22 -45.26
C SER A 320 -51.01 -13.35 -44.21
N HIS A 321 -51.75 -12.43 -43.57
CA HIS A 321 -51.21 -11.62 -42.48
C HIS A 321 -50.89 -12.47 -41.24
N LEU A 322 -51.81 -13.34 -40.83
CA LEU A 322 -51.59 -14.24 -39.69
C LEU A 322 -50.49 -15.27 -39.96
N GLU A 323 -50.38 -15.75 -41.20
CA GLU A 323 -49.33 -16.68 -41.62
C GLU A 323 -47.95 -16.02 -41.58
N SER A 324 -47.84 -14.77 -42.07
CA SER A 324 -46.62 -13.97 -41.95
C SER A 324 -46.26 -13.63 -40.50
N GLU A 325 -47.25 -13.38 -39.65
CA GLU A 325 -47.06 -13.12 -38.22
C GLU A 325 -46.59 -14.39 -37.48
N LEU A 326 -47.15 -15.55 -37.83
CA LEU A 326 -46.73 -16.85 -37.30
C LEU A 326 -45.32 -17.24 -37.76
N GLU A 327 -44.95 -16.98 -39.03
CA GLU A 327 -43.59 -17.17 -39.52
C GLU A 327 -42.59 -16.26 -38.79
N SER A 328 -42.97 -15.00 -38.52
CA SER A 328 -42.15 -14.07 -37.73
C SER A 328 -41.98 -14.52 -36.27
N GLU A 329 -43.05 -15.02 -35.64
CA GLU A 329 -43.01 -15.59 -34.29
C GLU A 329 -42.16 -16.87 -34.24
N LEU A 330 -42.26 -17.73 -35.26
CA LEU A 330 -41.49 -18.97 -35.36
C LEU A 330 -39.99 -18.69 -35.62
N GLU A 331 -39.67 -17.69 -36.43
CA GLU A 331 -38.30 -17.23 -36.66
C GLU A 331 -37.70 -16.69 -35.35
N LYS A 332 -38.45 -15.86 -34.60
CA LYS A 332 -38.07 -15.37 -33.26
C LYS A 332 -37.88 -16.51 -32.25
N ALA A 333 -38.71 -17.56 -32.31
CA ALA A 333 -38.58 -18.74 -31.46
C ALA A 333 -37.37 -19.61 -31.84
N SER A 334 -37.02 -19.71 -33.13
CA SER A 334 -35.83 -20.43 -33.60
C SER A 334 -34.51 -19.75 -33.21
N LEU A 335 -34.52 -18.41 -33.06
CA LEU A 335 -33.45 -17.61 -32.43
C LEU A 335 -33.40 -17.75 -30.89
N GLY A 336 -34.42 -18.37 -30.29
CA GLY A 336 -34.62 -18.55 -28.84
C GLY A 336 -33.74 -19.59 -28.15
N ALA A 337 -32.89 -20.32 -28.90
CA ALA A 337 -31.88 -21.21 -28.31
C ALA A 337 -30.68 -20.45 -27.70
N THR A 338 -30.57 -19.14 -27.90
CA THR A 338 -29.34 -18.39 -27.59
C THR A 338 -29.16 -17.82 -26.17
N PRO A 339 -30.19 -17.58 -25.33
CA PRO A 339 -29.99 -16.97 -24.01
C PRO A 339 -29.75 -17.97 -22.87
N LEU A 340 -30.38 -19.15 -22.91
CA LEU A 340 -30.21 -20.18 -21.87
C LEU A 340 -28.80 -20.79 -21.91
N ASP A 341 -28.29 -21.08 -23.10
CA ASP A 341 -26.94 -21.63 -23.29
C ASP A 341 -25.86 -20.62 -22.90
N LYS A 342 -26.09 -19.33 -23.18
CA LYS A 342 -25.21 -18.24 -22.70
C LYS A 342 -25.22 -18.14 -21.18
N ALA A 343 -26.39 -18.26 -20.55
CA ALA A 343 -26.50 -18.24 -19.10
C ALA A 343 -25.79 -19.45 -18.47
N ASN A 344 -25.92 -20.64 -19.05
CA ASN A 344 -25.21 -21.84 -18.58
C ASN A 344 -23.69 -21.72 -18.75
N ALA A 345 -23.22 -21.23 -19.89
CA ALA A 345 -21.80 -20.98 -20.11
C ALA A 345 -21.22 -19.96 -19.10
N GLU A 346 -21.99 -18.91 -18.79
CA GLU A 346 -21.60 -17.92 -17.79
C GLU A 346 -21.59 -18.50 -16.36
N ILE A 347 -22.56 -19.36 -16.02
CA ILE A 347 -22.58 -20.08 -14.75
C ILE A 347 -21.33 -20.96 -14.59
N ASP A 348 -20.94 -21.69 -15.62
CA ASP A 348 -19.76 -22.58 -15.55
C ASP A 348 -18.45 -21.78 -15.51
N ARG A 349 -18.39 -20.63 -16.19
CA ARG A 349 -17.30 -19.65 -16.05
C ARG A 349 -17.19 -19.16 -14.61
N LEU A 350 -18.30 -18.72 -14.02
CA LEU A 350 -18.34 -18.22 -12.64
C LEU A 350 -18.01 -19.30 -11.61
N LYS A 351 -18.42 -20.55 -11.81
CA LYS A 351 -18.01 -21.69 -10.95
C LYS A 351 -16.49 -21.91 -11.01
N SER A 352 -15.90 -21.81 -12.19
CA SER A 352 -14.46 -21.97 -12.38
C SER A 352 -13.68 -20.84 -11.70
N GLU A 353 -14.16 -19.60 -11.82
CA GLU A 353 -13.60 -18.44 -11.12
C GLU A 353 -13.73 -18.57 -9.60
N LEU A 354 -14.85 -19.07 -9.10
CA LEU A 354 -15.07 -19.31 -7.68
C LEU A 354 -14.12 -20.37 -7.13
N ALA A 355 -13.89 -21.48 -7.86
CA ALA A 355 -12.93 -22.50 -7.47
C ALA A 355 -11.49 -21.94 -7.42
N LEU A 356 -11.10 -21.14 -8.41
CA LEU A 356 -9.79 -20.51 -8.46
C LEU A 356 -9.61 -19.49 -7.31
N ALA A 357 -10.64 -18.70 -7.01
CA ALA A 357 -10.64 -17.78 -5.89
C ALA A 357 -10.52 -18.51 -4.53
N GLN A 358 -11.19 -19.66 -4.38
CA GLN A 358 -11.06 -20.50 -3.18
C GLN A 358 -9.65 -21.08 -3.03
N GLU A 359 -9.02 -21.53 -4.11
CA GLU A 359 -7.64 -22.01 -4.07
C GLU A 359 -6.67 -20.88 -3.69
N GLN A 360 -6.84 -19.70 -4.27
CA GLN A 360 -6.06 -18.51 -3.91
C GLN A 360 -6.24 -18.16 -2.44
N LEU A 361 -7.47 -18.17 -1.93
CA LEU A 361 -7.75 -17.94 -0.51
C LEU A 361 -7.08 -18.99 0.39
N GLY A 362 -7.14 -20.26 0.02
CA GLY A 362 -6.45 -21.33 0.74
C GLY A 362 -4.93 -21.18 0.72
N SER A 363 -4.36 -20.62 -0.36
CA SER A 363 -2.93 -20.33 -0.46
C SER A 363 -2.50 -19.14 0.41
N THR A 364 -3.31 -18.07 0.45
CA THR A 364 -3.03 -16.88 1.26
C THR A 364 -3.17 -17.19 2.74
N GLN A 365 -4.17 -18.00 3.13
CA GLN A 365 -4.31 -18.46 4.51
C GLN A 365 -3.09 -19.27 4.98
N ARG A 366 -2.61 -20.23 4.19
CA ARG A 366 -1.39 -21.00 4.52
C ARG A 366 -0.15 -20.11 4.62
N SER A 367 -0.04 -19.08 3.76
CA SER A 367 1.04 -18.10 3.81
C SER A 367 0.98 -17.27 5.09
N LEU A 368 -0.22 -16.81 5.49
CA LEU A 368 -0.46 -16.06 6.70
C LEU A 368 -0.08 -16.85 7.96
N GLU A 369 -0.53 -18.11 8.06
CA GLU A 369 -0.17 -18.99 9.18
C GLU A 369 1.34 -19.23 9.28
N SER A 370 2.02 -19.34 8.13
CA SER A 370 3.49 -19.46 8.08
C SER A 370 4.16 -18.20 8.62
N LEU A 371 3.66 -17.02 8.25
CA LEU A 371 4.17 -15.75 8.72
C LEU A 371 3.95 -15.56 10.22
N GLU A 372 2.76 -15.93 10.73
CA GLU A 372 2.44 -15.88 12.15
C GLU A 372 3.36 -16.78 12.99
N ARG A 373 3.64 -18.00 12.49
CA ARG A 373 4.62 -18.91 13.12
C ARG A 373 6.04 -18.31 13.15
N LYS A 374 6.47 -17.67 12.05
CA LYS A 374 7.78 -16.98 12.01
C LYS A 374 7.83 -15.83 13.00
N TYR A 375 6.79 -14.99 13.05
CA TYR A 375 6.70 -13.87 13.98
C TYR A 375 6.76 -14.34 15.43
N SER A 376 5.99 -15.38 15.77
CA SER A 376 6.00 -16.00 17.10
C SER A 376 7.37 -16.54 17.48
N SER A 377 8.08 -17.17 16.54
CA SER A 377 9.45 -17.65 16.75
C SER A 377 10.43 -16.51 17.01
N THR A 378 10.39 -15.44 16.20
CA THR A 378 11.23 -14.25 16.39
C THR A 378 10.95 -13.57 17.73
N ARG A 379 9.68 -13.43 18.11
CA ARG A 379 9.28 -12.89 19.42
C ARG A 379 9.86 -13.69 20.58
N ARG A 380 9.81 -15.03 20.52
CA ARG A 380 10.44 -15.89 21.55
C ARG A 380 11.95 -15.68 21.62
N LYS A 381 12.64 -15.61 20.48
CA LYS A 381 14.09 -15.33 20.44
C LYS A 381 14.42 -13.98 21.05
N TYR A 382 13.61 -12.96 20.78
CA TYR A 382 13.76 -11.63 21.38
C TYR A 382 13.64 -11.68 22.90
N GLU A 383 12.60 -12.32 23.44
CA GLU A 383 12.44 -12.43 24.91
C GLU A 383 13.61 -13.18 25.56
N ILE A 384 14.11 -14.26 24.93
CA ILE A 384 15.29 -14.99 25.43
C ILE A 384 16.53 -14.08 25.45
N SER A 385 16.77 -13.31 24.38
CA SER A 385 17.91 -12.40 24.31
C SER A 385 17.79 -11.25 25.31
N LYS A 386 16.58 -10.74 25.53
CA LYS A 386 16.28 -9.70 26.53
C LYS A 386 16.52 -10.20 27.94
N GLU A 387 16.10 -11.43 28.27
CA GLU A 387 16.37 -12.06 29.55
C GLU A 387 17.89 -12.22 29.78
N LYS A 388 18.61 -12.75 28.78
CA LYS A 388 20.08 -12.85 28.84
C LYS A 388 20.74 -11.49 29.08
N LEU A 389 20.31 -10.45 28.38
CA LEU A 389 20.83 -9.09 28.59
C LEU A 389 20.55 -8.60 30.01
N GLY A 390 19.36 -8.89 30.55
CA GLY A 390 19.03 -8.63 31.96
C GLY A 390 20.00 -9.30 32.93
N THR A 391 20.34 -10.57 32.69
CA THR A 391 21.32 -11.29 33.53
C THR A 391 22.73 -10.68 33.45
N TYR A 392 23.19 -10.28 32.26
CA TYR A 392 24.48 -9.60 32.10
C TYR A 392 24.52 -8.25 32.78
N LYS A 393 23.43 -7.46 32.68
CA LYS A 393 23.31 -6.17 33.37
C LYS A 393 23.43 -6.34 34.88
N ASN A 394 22.72 -7.32 35.45
CA ASN A 394 22.76 -7.59 36.89
C ASN A 394 24.15 -8.05 37.34
N ARG A 395 24.82 -8.90 36.54
CA ARG A 395 26.18 -9.34 36.81
C ARG A 395 27.18 -8.18 36.80
N LEU A 396 27.08 -7.30 35.81
CA LEU A 396 27.93 -6.12 35.70
C LEU A 396 27.74 -5.18 36.90
N GLU A 397 26.50 -4.96 37.32
CA GLU A 397 26.21 -4.13 38.49
C GLU A 397 26.81 -4.74 39.77
N ASN A 398 26.71 -6.06 39.92
CA ASN A 398 27.34 -6.76 41.04
C ASN A 398 28.86 -6.61 41.02
N GLU A 399 29.52 -6.85 39.87
CA GLU A 399 30.97 -6.70 39.72
C GLU A 399 31.43 -5.26 40.02
N ARG A 400 30.70 -4.25 39.52
CA ARG A 400 30.96 -2.84 39.84
C ARG A 400 30.84 -2.55 41.33
N SER A 401 29.85 -3.13 42.00
CA SER A 401 29.68 -2.95 43.45
C SER A 401 30.83 -3.58 44.25
N ILE A 402 31.35 -4.73 43.82
CA ILE A 402 32.49 -5.41 44.44
C ILE A 402 33.76 -4.59 44.24
N VAL A 403 34.03 -4.13 43.01
CA VAL A 403 35.20 -3.30 42.71
C VAL A 403 35.19 -2.01 43.51
N ARG A 404 34.03 -1.35 43.64
CA ARG A 404 33.89 -0.14 44.47
C ARG A 404 34.22 -0.42 45.93
N LYS A 405 33.67 -1.50 46.51
CA LYS A 405 34.00 -1.92 47.89
C LYS A 405 35.49 -2.23 48.05
N LEU A 406 36.09 -2.93 47.09
CA LEU A 406 37.52 -3.22 47.10
C LEU A 406 38.34 -1.92 47.05
N GLN A 407 38.00 -0.98 46.19
CA GLN A 407 38.65 0.33 46.13
C GLN A 407 38.52 1.09 47.45
N GLU A 408 37.33 1.13 48.03
CA GLU A 408 37.08 1.77 49.34
C GLU A 408 37.84 1.10 50.49
N THR A 409 38.18 -0.19 50.40
CA THR A 409 38.97 -0.89 51.43
C THR A 409 40.48 -0.83 51.20
N LEU A 410 40.94 -1.03 49.96
CA LEU A 410 42.36 -1.08 49.60
C LEU A 410 43.00 0.30 49.61
N THR A 411 42.30 1.33 49.12
CA THR A 411 42.88 2.68 49.05
C THR A 411 43.23 3.19 50.46
N PRO A 412 42.33 3.18 51.46
CA PRO A 412 42.69 3.62 52.82
C PRO A 412 43.70 2.70 53.50
N ALA A 413 43.62 1.38 53.30
CA ALA A 413 44.58 0.45 53.90
C ALA A 413 46.00 0.67 53.37
N ALA A 414 46.15 0.90 52.06
CA ALA A 414 47.43 1.20 51.44
C ALA A 414 48.00 2.53 51.93
N TYR A 415 47.18 3.60 51.99
CA TYR A 415 47.63 4.90 52.52
C TYR A 415 48.01 4.83 54.00
N LYS A 416 47.29 4.07 54.84
CA LYS A 416 47.65 3.83 56.24
C LYS A 416 48.98 3.08 56.38
N SER A 417 49.18 2.02 55.60
CA SER A 417 50.43 1.26 55.60
C SER A 417 51.61 2.09 55.13
N LEU A 418 51.42 2.90 54.08
CA LEU A 418 52.45 3.80 53.57
C LEU A 418 52.81 4.88 54.59
N GLY A 419 51.81 5.47 55.25
CA GLY A 419 52.03 6.41 56.36
C GLY A 419 52.85 5.80 57.49
N ALA A 420 52.52 4.58 57.92
CA ALA A 420 53.28 3.86 58.96
C ALA A 420 54.74 3.59 58.54
N THR A 421 54.99 3.27 57.26
CA THR A 421 56.37 3.11 56.77
C THR A 421 57.14 4.43 56.72
N HIS A 422 56.49 5.54 56.36
CA HIS A 422 57.11 6.87 56.41
C HIS A 422 57.44 7.29 57.84
N GLU A 423 56.56 7.03 58.80
CA GLU A 423 56.79 7.26 60.22
C GLU A 423 57.99 6.44 60.72
N THR A 424 58.02 5.14 60.43
CA THR A 424 59.13 4.24 60.81
C THR A 424 60.46 4.70 60.19
N LEU A 425 60.45 5.11 58.93
CA LEU A 425 61.64 5.64 58.25
C LEU A 425 62.09 6.96 58.89
N GLY A 426 61.14 7.86 59.22
CA GLY A 426 61.42 9.11 59.92
C GLY A 426 62.06 8.88 61.30
N GLU A 427 61.56 7.92 62.07
CA GLU A 427 62.15 7.51 63.36
C GLU A 427 63.57 6.94 63.16
N PHE A 428 63.76 6.08 62.17
CA PHE A 428 65.08 5.53 61.84
C PHE A 428 66.08 6.62 61.46
N LEU A 429 65.71 7.54 60.57
CA LEU A 429 66.57 8.65 60.16
C LEU A 429 66.88 9.60 61.33
N SER A 430 65.90 9.83 62.20
CA SER A 430 66.08 10.62 63.43
C SER A 430 67.08 9.96 64.39
N ALA A 431 67.02 8.63 64.56
CA ALA A 431 67.97 7.88 65.38
C ALA A 431 69.40 7.90 64.82
N MET A 432 69.55 8.05 63.51
CA MET A 432 70.84 8.18 62.81
C MET A 432 71.41 9.60 62.87
N GLY A 433 70.74 10.56 63.53
CA GLY A 433 71.21 11.93 63.72
C GLY A 433 71.08 12.81 62.48
N LEU A 434 70.27 12.41 61.50
CA LEU A 434 69.92 13.24 60.35
C LEU A 434 68.71 14.13 60.70
N PRO A 435 68.70 15.42 60.31
CA PRO A 435 67.56 16.28 60.58
C PRO A 435 66.30 15.76 59.85
N PRO A 436 65.10 15.98 60.40
CA PRO A 436 63.85 15.64 59.72
C PRO A 436 63.82 16.33 58.36
N VAL A 437 63.45 15.59 57.31
CA VAL A 437 63.15 16.18 56.01
C VAL A 437 61.80 16.87 56.16
N ASP A 438 61.82 18.17 56.50
CA ASP A 438 60.61 18.98 56.46
C ASP A 438 60.11 19.07 55.02
N ASP A 439 58.79 18.98 54.88
CA ASP A 439 57.99 19.01 53.65
C ASP A 439 58.17 20.36 52.91
N GLU A 440 59.29 20.54 52.22
CA GLU A 440 59.54 21.72 51.40
C GLU A 440 59.53 21.33 49.92
N GLY A 441 58.32 21.24 49.35
CA GLY A 441 58.17 20.75 47.99
C GLY A 441 56.77 20.83 47.36
N ASN A 442 55.95 21.84 47.69
CA ASN A 442 54.78 22.19 46.87
C ASN A 442 55.04 23.48 46.09
N VAL A 443 55.85 23.38 45.04
CA VAL A 443 55.91 24.40 43.98
C VAL A 443 55.17 23.82 42.79
N GLY A 444 53.93 24.28 42.61
CA GLY A 444 53.10 23.95 41.45
C GLY A 444 53.77 24.35 40.12
N PRO A 445 53.37 23.73 39.00
CA PRO A 445 53.99 23.98 37.71
C PRO A 445 53.71 25.42 37.26
N LYS A 446 54.77 26.15 36.95
CA LYS A 446 54.70 27.46 36.30
C LYS A 446 54.17 27.30 34.88
N GLU A 447 53.13 28.04 34.56
CA GLU A 447 52.65 28.26 33.20
C GLU A 447 53.75 28.95 32.37
N GLU A 448 54.25 28.26 31.34
CA GLU A 448 55.04 28.85 30.27
C GLU A 448 54.07 29.30 29.16
N TYR A 449 54.05 30.60 28.91
CA TYR A 449 53.60 31.19 27.65
C TYR A 449 54.74 31.09 26.64
N ASP A 450 54.52 30.36 25.55
CA ASP A 450 54.83 30.78 24.17
C ASP A 450 54.04 29.92 23.17
#